data_AF-A0A6S7J0J8-F1
#
_entry.id   AF-A0A6S7J0J8-F1
#
_cell.length_a   1.000
_cell.length_b   1.000
_cell.length_c   1.000
_cell.angle_alpha   90.00
_cell.angle_beta   90.00
_cell.angle_gamma   90.00
#
_symmetry.space_group_name_H-M   'P 1'
#
loop_
_entity.id
_entity.type
_entity.pdbx_description
1 polymer ?
#
loop_
_entity_poly.entity_id
_entity_poly.type
_entity_poly.pdbx_seq_one_letter_code
_entity_poly.pdbx_strand_id
1 'polypeptide(L)'
;MVNEPNPSAAHIDELFKQLFVSLGAKVEGCGKKQVTPYMHCLVYRVPNFMKKHGGVKKFTGQGVEKKNDVRKFHLTKSNKWDAPKDVLLVGKRLQVTSEQEQTTRTCHKRNVGYWSHDIKEA
;
A
#
# COMPACT_ATOMS: atom_id res chain seq x y z
N MET A 1 0.53 -29.80 -13.00
CA MET A 1 1.65 -29.64 -12.05
C MET A 1 2.93 -29.71 -12.86
N VAL A 2 3.64 -28.60 -13.05
CA VAL A 2 4.82 -28.53 -13.94
C VAL A 2 6.07 -28.71 -13.08
N ASN A 3 6.68 -29.89 -13.17
CA ASN A 3 7.93 -30.27 -12.51
C ASN A 3 9.12 -29.98 -13.43
N GLU A 4 9.41 -28.71 -13.72
CA GLU A 4 10.70 -28.33 -14.29
C GLU A 4 11.46 -27.39 -13.34
N PRO A 5 12.75 -27.63 -13.07
CA PRO A 5 13.49 -26.94 -12.02
C PRO A 5 13.85 -25.48 -12.35
N ASN A 6 13.71 -25.03 -13.61
CA ASN A 6 13.87 -23.63 -14.02
C ASN A 6 13.27 -23.41 -15.43
N PRO A 7 11.95 -23.18 -15.55
CA PRO A 7 11.37 -22.85 -16.84
C PRO A 7 11.92 -21.51 -17.35
N SER A 8 12.31 -21.47 -18.63
CA SER A 8 12.75 -20.26 -19.32
C SER A 8 11.71 -19.13 -19.14
N ALA A 9 12.16 -17.88 -19.03
CA ALA A 9 11.27 -16.72 -18.88
C ALA A 9 10.19 -16.65 -19.99
N ALA A 10 10.52 -17.11 -21.21
CA ALA A 10 9.58 -17.21 -22.32
C ALA A 10 8.53 -18.33 -22.10
N HIS A 11 8.93 -19.45 -21.51
CA HIS A 11 8.03 -20.58 -21.24
C HIS A 11 7.03 -20.25 -20.13
N ILE A 12 7.48 -19.55 -19.08
CA ILE A 12 6.59 -19.01 -18.04
C ILE A 12 5.61 -17.99 -18.65
N ASP A 13 6.02 -17.24 -19.67
CA ASP A 13 5.17 -16.27 -20.37
C ASP A 13 4.12 -16.86 -21.28
N GLU A 14 4.43 -17.98 -21.91
CA GLU A 14 3.42 -18.76 -22.61
C GLU A 14 2.41 -19.36 -21.61
N LEU A 15 2.89 -19.96 -20.51
CA LEU A 15 2.05 -20.59 -19.49
C LEU A 15 1.17 -19.59 -18.74
N PHE A 16 1.70 -18.43 -18.37
CA PHE A 16 0.92 -17.38 -17.70
C PHE A 16 -0.18 -16.86 -18.62
N LYS A 17 0.10 -16.62 -19.91
CA LYS A 17 -0.92 -16.17 -20.85
C LYS A 17 -2.01 -17.22 -21.04
N GLN A 18 -1.64 -18.48 -21.20
CA GLN A 18 -2.60 -19.58 -21.31
C GLN A 18 -3.48 -19.68 -20.05
N LEU A 19 -2.87 -19.63 -18.86
CA LEU A 19 -3.58 -19.69 -17.60
C LEU A 19 -4.49 -18.47 -17.39
N PHE A 20 -3.99 -17.25 -17.64
CA PHE A 20 -4.74 -16.00 -17.49
C PHE A 20 -5.94 -15.94 -18.44
N VAL A 21 -5.75 -16.36 -19.69
CA VAL A 21 -6.84 -16.47 -20.68
C VAL A 21 -7.84 -17.56 -20.28
N SER A 22 -7.38 -18.66 -19.67
CA SER A 22 -8.26 -19.75 -19.22
C SER A 22 -9.07 -19.43 -17.95
N LEU A 23 -8.53 -18.57 -17.08
CA LEU A 23 -9.17 -18.16 -15.81
C LEU A 23 -10.12 -16.98 -16.00
N GLY A 24 -9.98 -16.22 -17.08
CA GLY A 24 -11.02 -15.31 -17.51
C GLY A 24 -12.17 -16.12 -18.13
N ALA A 25 -13.40 -15.90 -17.65
CA ALA A 25 -14.55 -16.05 -18.54
C ALA A 25 -14.30 -15.23 -19.84
N LYS A 26 -15.11 -15.38 -20.88
CA LYS A 26 -14.95 -14.62 -22.14
C LYS A 26 -15.05 -13.10 -21.89
N VAL A 27 -13.96 -12.48 -21.42
CA VAL A 27 -13.80 -11.05 -21.18
C VAL A 27 -13.19 -10.51 -22.46
N GLU A 28 -14.05 -9.93 -23.30
CA GLU A 28 -13.60 -9.21 -24.47
C GLU A 28 -12.66 -8.07 -24.02
N GLY A 29 -11.42 -8.06 -24.52
CA GLY A 29 -10.45 -7.01 -24.20
C GLY A 29 -9.31 -7.35 -23.22
N CYS A 30 -8.93 -8.64 -23.08
CA CYS A 30 -7.71 -9.06 -22.36
C CYS A 30 -6.75 -9.89 -23.24
N GLY A 31 -6.34 -9.35 -24.39
CA GLY A 31 -5.30 -9.88 -25.25
C GLY A 31 -3.88 -9.44 -24.86
N LYS A 32 -2.86 -10.00 -25.54
CA LYS A 32 -1.42 -9.73 -25.30
C LYS A 32 -1.06 -8.23 -25.26
N LYS A 33 -1.79 -7.38 -26.01
CA LYS A 33 -1.57 -5.92 -26.06
C LYS A 33 -2.01 -5.18 -24.79
N GLN A 34 -2.81 -5.80 -23.93
CA GLN A 34 -3.40 -5.18 -22.73
C GLN A 34 -2.70 -5.59 -21.42
N VAL A 35 -1.60 -6.36 -21.51
CA VAL A 35 -0.78 -6.69 -20.34
C VAL A 35 0.01 -5.45 -19.93
N THR A 36 -0.33 -4.88 -18.77
CA THR A 36 0.41 -3.74 -18.23
C THR A 36 1.77 -4.18 -17.69
N PRO A 37 2.76 -3.26 -17.63
CA PRO A 37 4.04 -3.54 -16.99
C PRO A 37 3.89 -4.04 -15.54
N TYR A 38 2.89 -3.56 -14.80
CA TYR A 38 2.61 -4.02 -13.44
C TYR A 38 2.15 -5.47 -13.39
N MET A 39 1.27 -5.90 -14.30
CA MET A 39 0.86 -7.31 -14.40
C MET A 39 2.06 -8.21 -14.70
N HIS A 40 2.93 -7.79 -15.62
CA HIS A 40 4.16 -8.51 -15.90
C HIS A 40 5.09 -8.57 -14.67
N CYS A 41 5.33 -7.44 -13.99
CA CYS A 41 6.15 -7.40 -12.79
C CYS A 41 5.60 -8.27 -11.64
N LEU A 42 4.28 -8.30 -11.44
CA LEU A 42 3.62 -9.13 -10.44
C LEU A 42 3.89 -10.62 -10.65
N VAL A 43 4.00 -11.09 -11.90
CA VAL A 43 4.22 -12.50 -12.21
C VAL A 43 5.70 -12.87 -12.19
N TYR A 44 6.56 -12.09 -12.85
CA TYR A 44 7.97 -12.47 -13.04
C TYR A 44 8.93 -11.91 -11.99
N ARG A 45 8.61 -10.75 -11.41
CA ARG A 45 9.55 -10.04 -10.54
C ARG A 45 9.18 -10.22 -9.08
N VAL A 46 7.90 -10.15 -8.72
CA VAL A 46 7.47 -10.29 -7.33
C VAL A 46 7.87 -11.64 -6.72
N PRO A 47 7.69 -12.82 -7.34
CA PRO A 47 8.14 -14.08 -6.73
C PRO A 47 9.64 -14.12 -6.45
N ASN A 48 10.45 -13.56 -7.35
CA ASN A 48 11.89 -13.44 -7.16
C ASN A 48 12.23 -12.50 -6.00
N PHE A 49 11.50 -11.39 -5.86
CA PHE A 49 11.64 -10.47 -4.72
C PHE A 49 11.18 -11.12 -3.41
N MET A 50 10.09 -11.90 -3.42
CA MET A 50 9.63 -12.65 -2.24
C MET A 50 10.71 -13.62 -1.76
N LYS A 51 11.35 -14.37 -2.68
CA LYS A 51 12.45 -15.29 -2.35
C LYS A 51 13.71 -14.56 -1.85
N LYS A 52 14.15 -13.52 -2.55
CA LYS A 52 15.41 -12.82 -2.25
C LYS A 52 15.33 -11.91 -1.03
N HIS A 53 14.15 -11.35 -0.76
CA HIS A 53 13.99 -10.25 0.18
C HIS A 53 12.94 -10.51 1.26
N GLY A 54 12.28 -11.67 1.27
CA GLY A 54 11.25 -12.01 2.26
C GLY A 54 9.97 -11.18 2.16
N GLY A 55 9.77 -10.47 1.05
CA GLY A 55 8.62 -9.58 0.87
C GLY A 55 8.88 -8.38 -0.05
N VAL A 56 7.80 -7.84 -0.60
CA VAL A 56 7.82 -6.59 -1.42
C VAL A 56 7.51 -5.34 -0.58
N LYS A 57 6.92 -5.51 0.61
CA LYS A 57 6.42 -4.42 1.47
C LYS A 57 7.45 -3.31 1.76
N LYS A 58 8.73 -3.67 1.91
CA LYS A 58 9.80 -2.70 2.19
C LYS A 58 10.18 -1.82 0.99
N PHE A 59 9.78 -2.19 -0.22
CA PHE A 59 10.07 -1.46 -1.44
C PHE A 59 8.87 -0.61 -1.91
N THR A 60 7.80 -0.53 -1.11
CA THR A 60 6.62 0.26 -1.50
C THR A 60 6.88 1.75 -1.30
N GLY A 61 6.48 2.55 -2.30
CA GLY A 61 6.50 4.01 -2.21
C GLY A 61 5.41 4.60 -1.30
N GLN A 62 4.45 3.78 -0.86
CA GLN A 62 3.26 4.21 -0.12
C GLN A 62 3.61 5.04 1.13
N GLY A 63 4.65 4.65 1.86
CA GLY A 63 5.10 5.40 3.04
C GLY A 63 5.67 6.78 2.70
N VAL A 64 6.31 6.91 1.54
CA VAL A 64 6.87 8.18 1.04
C VAL A 64 5.75 9.08 0.51
N GLU A 65 4.80 8.52 -0.25
CA GLU A 65 3.64 9.26 -0.77
C GLU A 65 2.78 9.82 0.36
N LYS A 66 2.54 9.03 1.42
CA LYS A 66 1.82 9.50 2.61
C LYS A 66 2.53 10.66 3.32
N LYS A 67 3.86 10.70 3.31
CA LYS A 67 4.62 11.85 3.84
C LYS A 67 4.43 13.10 2.99
N ASN A 68 4.23 12.95 1.68
CA ASN A 68 3.97 14.09 0.80
C ASN A 68 2.61 14.74 1.09
N ASP A 69 1.60 13.98 1.51
CA ASP A 69 0.30 14.53 1.93
C ASP A 69 0.43 15.45 3.16
N VAL A 70 1.20 15.01 4.15
CA VAL A 70 1.50 15.81 5.34
C VAL A 70 2.22 17.10 4.93
N ARG A 71 3.22 17.00 4.06
CA ARG A 71 3.92 18.16 3.51
C ARG A 71 2.96 19.13 2.80
N LYS A 72 2.02 18.62 2.00
CA LYS A 72 1.02 19.44 1.29
C LYS A 72 0.15 20.25 2.24
N PHE A 73 -0.33 19.65 3.34
CA PHE A 73 -1.11 20.35 4.36
C PHE A 73 -0.31 21.45 5.09
N HIS A 74 0.96 21.21 5.37
CA HIS A 74 1.80 22.21 6.04
C HIS A 74 2.17 23.36 5.12
N LEU A 75 2.48 23.09 3.85
CA LEU A 75 2.74 24.12 2.85
C LEU A 75 1.55 25.06 2.59
N THR A 76 0.33 24.57 2.76
CA THR A 76 -0.88 25.39 2.61
C THR A 76 -1.25 26.17 3.86
N LYS A 77 -0.80 25.74 5.05
CA LYS A 77 -1.13 26.38 6.34
C LYS A 77 -0.01 27.17 6.99
N SER A 78 1.26 26.95 6.61
CA SER A 78 2.39 27.71 7.14
C SER A 78 2.59 29.01 6.37
N ASN A 79 3.07 30.01 7.08
CA ASN A 79 3.50 31.27 6.48
C ASN A 79 4.84 30.97 5.79
N LYS A 80 4.87 30.94 4.46
CA LYS A 80 5.88 30.28 3.59
C LYS A 80 7.30 30.88 3.62
N TRP A 81 7.70 31.55 4.69
CA TRP A 81 9.00 32.19 4.84
C TRP A 81 10.16 31.21 4.72
N ASP A 82 9.99 29.95 5.16
CA ASP A 82 10.99 28.89 4.99
C ASP A 82 10.34 27.48 4.97
N ALA A 83 9.77 27.12 3.82
CA ALA A 83 9.06 25.85 3.65
C ALA A 83 9.90 24.59 3.92
N PRO A 84 11.18 24.48 3.50
CA PRO A 84 12.02 23.34 3.86
C PRO A 84 12.20 23.18 5.37
N LYS A 85 12.47 24.27 6.09
CA LYS A 85 12.64 24.26 7.55
C LYS A 85 11.36 23.85 8.27
N ASP A 86 10.21 24.34 7.83
CA ASP A 86 8.90 23.97 8.39
C ASP A 86 8.64 22.47 8.28
N VAL A 87 8.94 21.88 7.12
CA VAL A 87 8.78 20.43 6.89
C VAL A 87 9.70 19.62 7.81
N LEU A 88 10.96 20.06 7.99
CA LEU A 88 11.91 19.40 8.89
C LEU A 88 11.48 19.49 10.36
N LEU A 89 11.02 20.66 10.81
CA LEU A 89 10.51 20.86 12.17
C LEU A 89 9.30 19.98 12.47
N VAL A 90 8.36 19.87 11.53
CA VAL A 90 7.18 18.99 11.66
C VAL A 90 7.60 17.53 11.74
N GLY A 91 8.52 17.10 10.87
CA GLY A 91 9.08 15.75 10.93
C GLY A 91 9.69 15.45 12.30
N LYS A 92 10.45 16.39 12.86
CA LYS A 92 11.05 16.23 14.19
C LYS A 92 10.02 16.20 15.31
N ARG A 93 8.97 17.04 15.24
CA ARG A 93 7.85 17.01 16.20
C ARG A 93 7.15 15.65 16.21
N LEU A 94 6.81 15.11 15.04
CA LEU A 94 6.19 13.80 14.92
C LEU A 94 7.07 12.68 15.48
N GLN A 95 8.39 12.76 15.29
CA GLN A 95 9.32 11.81 15.88
C GLN A 95 9.30 11.86 17.42
N VAL A 96 9.42 13.06 18.01
CA VAL A 96 9.37 13.24 19.47
C VAL A 96 8.03 12.77 20.04
N THR A 97 6.92 13.06 19.36
CA THR A 97 5.58 12.60 19.78
C THR A 97 5.40 11.09 19.60
N SER A 98 6.07 10.46 18.64
CA SER A 98 6.01 9.01 18.43
C SER A 98 6.82 8.23 19.47
N GLU A 99 7.87 8.83 20.02
CA GLU A 99 8.71 8.22 21.07
C GLU A 99 8.04 8.31 22.46
N GLN A 100 7.07 9.22 22.61
CA GLN A 100 6.18 9.24 23.77
C GLN A 100 5.00 8.29 23.51
N GLU A 101 4.87 7.23 24.32
CA GLU A 101 3.67 6.41 24.32
C GLU A 101 2.46 7.31 24.60
N GLN A 102 1.60 7.51 23.58
CA GLN A 102 0.32 8.17 23.79
C GLN A 102 -0.49 7.29 24.73
N THR A 103 -0.65 7.72 25.97
CA THR A 103 -1.67 7.16 26.85
C THR A 103 -3.01 7.40 26.16
N THR A 104 -3.76 6.31 25.93
CA THR A 104 -5.12 6.43 25.42
C THR A 104 -5.88 7.32 26.39
N ARG A 105 -6.33 8.50 25.92
CA ARG A 105 -7.07 9.44 26.77
C ARG A 105 -8.23 8.69 27.39
N THR A 106 -8.38 8.76 28.71
CA THR A 106 -9.47 8.12 29.43
C THR A 106 -10.80 8.67 28.90
N CYS A 107 -11.49 7.90 28.06
CA CYS A 107 -12.77 8.30 27.51
C CYS A 107 -13.86 8.01 28.53
N HIS A 108 -14.29 9.04 29.26
CA HIS A 108 -15.48 8.94 30.10
C HIS A 108 -16.73 9.02 29.20
N LYS A 109 -17.29 7.86 28.87
CA LYS A 109 -18.58 7.76 28.19
C LYS A 109 -19.66 8.36 29.10
N ARG A 110 -20.12 9.58 28.81
CA ARG A 110 -21.11 10.30 29.63
C ARG A 110 -22.47 9.60 29.73
N ASN A 111 -22.86 8.83 28.71
CA ASN A 111 -24.14 8.13 28.68
C ASN A 111 -23.93 6.64 28.43
N VAL A 112 -23.64 5.91 29.51
CA VAL A 112 -23.41 4.46 29.44
C VAL A 112 -24.63 3.75 28.84
N GLY A 113 -25.84 4.16 29.20
CA GLY A 113 -27.09 3.60 28.66
C GLY A 113 -27.16 3.67 27.14
N TYR A 114 -26.96 4.86 26.55
CA TYR A 114 -26.97 5.05 25.09
C TYR A 114 -25.94 4.17 24.36
N TRP A 115 -24.74 3.98 24.94
CA TRP A 115 -23.68 3.18 24.32
C TRP A 115 -23.76 1.68 24.60
N SER A 116 -24.56 1.26 25.60
CA SER A 116 -24.69 -0.14 26.00
C SER A 116 -25.86 -0.85 25.33
N HIS A 117 -26.82 -0.12 24.77
CA HIS A 117 -27.95 -0.70 24.06
C HIS A 117 -27.64 -0.70 22.57
N ASP A 118 -27.96 -1.79 21.87
CA ASP A 118 -27.80 -1.87 20.42
C ASP A 118 -28.44 -0.64 19.76
N ILE A 119 -27.68 0.04 18.91
CA ILE A 119 -28.16 1.18 18.13
C ILE A 119 -29.19 0.61 17.15
N LYS A 120 -30.47 0.66 17.52
CA LYS A 120 -31.56 0.30 16.62
C LYS A 120 -31.73 1.46 15.64
N GLU A 121 -31.32 1.25 14.39
CA GLU A 121 -31.72 2.13 13.29
C GLU A 121 -33.25 2.07 13.15
N ALA A 122 -33.88 3.24 13.07
CA ALA A 122 -35.32 3.39 12.91
C ALA A 122 -35.72 3.39 11.43
#